data_AF-A0AAW1DNL0-F1
#
_entry.id   AF-A0AAW1DNL0-F1
#
_cell.length_a   1.000
_cell.length_b   1.000
_cell.length_c   1.000
_cell.angle_alpha   90.00
_cell.angle_beta   90.00
_cell.angle_gamma   90.00
#
_symmetry.space_group_name_H-M   'P 1'
#
loop_
_entity.id
_entity.type
_entity.pdbx_description
1 polymer ?
#
loop_
_entity_poly.entity_id
_entity_poly.type
_entity_poly.pdbx_seq_one_letter_code
_entity_poly.pdbx_strand_id
1 'polypeptide(L)'
;MAASLEVDFDSWLSLKLKSLNTDEGVFGSYITGILTGDETLEEKTEALEGILAEITENDISDHCSEILDRWKSCNKSPESESLAKTNPFEDVEEKLVRLLETNTLATTVQREYTEDERRIREAILAQYAQTSDQESGADEETGTSEGKENGLVKNTNASAVAQAEKEKREKAKIDSQKKKEKDREDR
;
A
#
# COMPACT_ATOMS: atom_id res chain seq x y z
N MET A 1 48.12 18.98 8.19
CA MET A 1 46.72 18.71 7.80
C MET A 1 46.41 17.31 8.30
N ALA A 2 45.73 17.21 9.44
CA ALA A 2 45.36 15.92 10.03
C ALA A 2 44.05 15.48 9.37
N ALA A 3 44.13 14.53 8.45
CA ALA A 3 42.96 13.80 7.98
C ALA A 3 42.66 12.76 9.07
N SER A 4 41.54 12.94 9.77
CA SER A 4 41.03 11.95 10.70
C SER A 4 40.85 10.63 9.95
N LEU A 5 41.67 9.64 10.29
CA LEU A 5 41.57 8.26 9.82
C LEU A 5 40.34 7.60 10.47
N GLU A 6 39.15 8.07 10.11
CA GLU A 6 37.94 7.29 10.32
C GLU A 6 38.05 6.13 9.34
N VAL A 7 38.46 4.97 9.86
CA VAL A 7 38.59 3.76 9.06
C VAL A 7 37.18 3.35 8.65
N ASP A 8 36.85 3.70 7.41
CA ASP A 8 35.60 3.33 6.76
C ASP A 8 35.35 1.83 6.93
N PHE A 9 34.12 1.47 7.31
CA PHE A 9 33.75 0.09 7.63
C PHE A 9 34.04 -0.83 6.43
N ASP A 10 33.74 -0.36 5.22
CA ASP A 10 33.94 -1.11 3.98
C ASP A 10 35.43 -1.41 3.74
N SER A 11 36.31 -0.46 4.04
CA SER A 11 37.76 -0.68 3.94
C SER A 11 38.25 -1.67 4.99
N TRP A 12 37.71 -1.64 6.20
CA TRP A 12 38.07 -2.60 7.25
C TRP A 12 37.57 -4.01 6.92
N LEU A 13 36.31 -4.14 6.50
CA LEU A 13 35.70 -5.41 6.12
C LEU A 13 36.46 -6.05 4.96
N SER A 14 36.86 -5.24 3.96
CA SER A 14 37.67 -5.70 2.84
C SER A 14 39.03 -6.27 3.28
N LEU A 15 39.70 -5.63 4.25
CA LEU A 15 40.97 -6.13 4.80
C LEU A 15 40.77 -7.40 5.63
N LYS A 16 39.68 -7.47 6.41
CA LYS A 16 39.33 -8.64 7.21
C LYS A 16 39.08 -9.86 6.32
N LEU A 17 38.27 -9.71 5.27
CA LEU A 17 37.99 -10.79 4.31
C LEU A 17 39.25 -11.24 3.56
N LYS A 18 40.12 -10.30 3.16
CA LYS A 18 41.45 -10.64 2.60
C LYS A 18 42.32 -11.46 3.55
N SER A 19 42.27 -11.15 4.85
CA SER A 19 43.02 -11.92 5.85
C SER A 19 42.50 -13.34 6.03
N LEU A 20 41.22 -13.57 5.75
CA LEU A 20 40.57 -14.88 5.71
C LEU A 20 40.73 -15.58 4.35
N ASN A 21 41.51 -15.01 3.43
CA ASN A 21 41.76 -15.53 2.10
C ASN A 21 40.49 -15.68 1.22
N THR A 22 39.56 -14.74 1.34
CA THR A 22 38.31 -14.69 0.55
C THR A 22 38.20 -13.46 -0.34
N ASP A 23 37.27 -13.53 -1.29
CA ASP A 23 36.97 -12.43 -2.22
C ASP A 23 36.18 -11.32 -1.50
N GLU A 24 36.81 -10.16 -1.34
CA GLU A 24 36.19 -9.03 -0.66
C GLU A 24 35.01 -8.42 -1.42
N GLY A 25 35.00 -8.52 -2.76
CA GLY A 25 33.98 -7.91 -3.60
C GLY A 25 32.65 -8.64 -3.52
N VAL A 26 32.71 -9.97 -3.48
CA VAL A 26 31.52 -10.82 -3.36
C VAL A 26 30.99 -10.81 -1.93
N PHE A 27 31.83 -11.16 -0.95
CA PHE A 27 31.38 -11.30 0.44
C PHE A 27 31.19 -9.96 1.14
N GLY A 28 32.01 -8.95 0.83
CA GLY A 28 31.89 -7.63 1.46
C GLY A 28 30.57 -6.94 1.13
N SER A 29 30.14 -7.00 -0.15
CA SER A 29 28.86 -6.41 -0.57
C SER A 29 27.67 -7.17 0.04
N TYR A 30 27.74 -8.49 0.13
CA TYR A 30 26.69 -9.31 0.72
C TYR A 30 26.56 -9.09 2.24
N ILE A 31 27.67 -9.11 2.97
CA ILE A 31 27.71 -8.84 4.41
C ILE A 31 27.18 -7.44 4.71
N THR A 32 27.59 -6.43 3.95
CA THR A 32 27.11 -5.05 4.13
C THR A 32 25.60 -4.95 3.85
N GLY A 33 25.09 -5.70 2.87
CA GLY A 33 23.66 -5.81 2.60
C GLY A 33 22.87 -6.36 3.78
N ILE A 34 23.35 -7.43 4.41
CA ILE A 34 22.73 -8.03 5.61
C ILE A 34 22.74 -7.04 6.77
N LEU A 35 23.87 -6.37 7.01
CA LEU A 35 24.00 -5.41 8.10
C LEU A 35 23.10 -4.18 7.93
N THR A 36 22.85 -3.77 6.68
CA THR A 36 21.99 -2.63 6.32
C THR A 36 20.51 -3.01 6.24
N GLY A 37 20.17 -4.29 6.15
CA GLY A 37 18.80 -4.79 6.13
C GLY A 37 17.99 -4.41 7.37
N ASP A 38 16.67 -4.51 7.29
CA ASP A 38 15.71 -4.22 8.38
C ASP A 38 15.45 -5.43 9.30
N GLU A 39 16.18 -6.52 9.10
CA GLU A 39 16.16 -7.74 9.90
C GLU A 39 16.59 -7.51 11.36
N THR A 40 16.14 -8.39 12.25
CA THR A 40 16.52 -8.37 13.67
C THR A 40 18.01 -8.69 13.85
N LEU A 41 18.57 -8.31 15.01
CA LEU A 41 19.98 -8.59 15.29
C LEU A 41 20.28 -10.09 15.32
N GLU A 42 19.35 -10.92 15.79
CA GLU A 42 19.48 -12.38 15.77
C GLU A 42 19.53 -12.91 14.33
N GLU A 43 18.62 -12.47 13.45
CA GLU A 43 18.61 -12.88 12.03
C GLU A 43 19.90 -12.47 11.31
N LYS A 44 20.37 -11.24 11.54
CA LYS A 44 21.66 -10.76 10.98
C LYS A 44 22.84 -11.59 11.47
N THR A 45 22.82 -12.03 12.72
CA THR A 45 23.89 -12.85 13.30
C THR A 45 23.87 -14.24 12.68
N GLU A 46 22.70 -14.87 12.57
CA GLU A 46 22.56 -16.19 11.94
C GLU A 46 22.97 -16.17 10.45
N ALA A 47 22.54 -15.15 9.70
CA ALA A 47 22.92 -14.98 8.30
C ALA A 47 24.44 -14.77 8.14
N LEU A 48 25.04 -13.97 9.03
CA LEU A 48 26.48 -13.74 9.02
C LEU A 48 27.27 -15.00 9.41
N GLU A 49 26.81 -15.75 10.40
CA GLU A 49 27.40 -17.04 10.80
C GLU A 49 27.35 -18.04 9.64
N GLY A 50 26.24 -18.10 8.90
CA GLY A 50 26.11 -18.98 7.74
C GLY A 50 27.13 -18.68 6.65
N ILE A 51 27.38 -17.41 6.36
CA ILE A 51 28.39 -16.98 5.38
C ILE A 51 29.79 -17.27 5.88
N LEU A 52 30.09 -16.88 7.12
CA LEU A 52 31.41 -17.08 7.68
C LEU A 52 31.74 -18.56 7.86
N ALA A 53 30.75 -19.43 8.09
CA ALA A 53 30.93 -20.88 8.10
C ALA A 53 31.32 -21.46 6.74
N GLU A 54 30.94 -20.82 5.64
CA GLU A 54 31.38 -21.20 4.29
C GLU A 54 32.82 -20.71 4.01
N ILE A 55 33.24 -19.63 4.68
CA ILE A 55 34.55 -18.99 4.53
C ILE A 55 35.62 -19.63 5.41
N THR A 56 35.31 -19.90 6.68
CA THR A 56 36.22 -20.37 7.71
C THR A 56 35.52 -21.37 8.63
N GLU A 57 36.23 -22.43 9.00
CA GLU A 57 35.73 -23.47 9.91
C GLU A 57 36.04 -23.13 11.39
N ASN A 58 36.82 -22.08 11.65
CA ASN A 58 37.28 -21.68 12.97
C ASN A 58 36.79 -20.27 13.32
N ASP A 59 36.53 -20.06 14.61
CA ASP A 59 36.29 -18.75 15.25
C ASP A 59 35.17 -17.92 14.58
N ILE A 60 34.17 -18.60 13.99
CA ILE A 60 33.03 -17.99 13.29
C ILE A 60 32.29 -17.00 14.21
N SER A 61 31.99 -17.42 15.43
CA SER A 61 31.26 -16.59 16.41
C SER A 61 32.06 -15.34 16.81
N ASP A 62 33.38 -15.46 16.92
CA ASP A 62 34.27 -14.32 17.23
C ASP A 62 34.32 -13.35 16.04
N HIS A 63 34.43 -13.86 14.81
CA HIS A 63 34.40 -13.03 13.61
C HIS A 63 33.06 -12.33 13.40
N CYS A 64 31.94 -13.02 13.64
CA CYS A 64 30.60 -12.42 13.61
C CYS A 64 30.49 -11.27 14.62
N SER A 65 30.91 -11.51 15.86
CA SER A 65 30.87 -10.50 16.93
C SER A 65 31.73 -9.29 16.58
N GLU A 66 32.94 -9.51 16.06
CA GLU A 66 33.86 -8.45 15.66
C GLU A 66 33.30 -7.59 14.51
N ILE A 67 32.69 -8.22 13.50
CA ILE A 67 32.05 -7.50 12.38
C ILE A 67 30.87 -6.67 12.88
N LEU A 68 30.00 -7.24 13.72
CA LEU A 68 28.85 -6.53 14.28
C LEU A 68 29.28 -5.36 15.18
N ASP A 69 30.29 -5.55 16.01
CA ASP A 69 30.82 -4.51 16.88
C ASP A 69 31.50 -3.40 16.09
N ARG A 70 32.23 -3.75 15.02
CA ARG A 70 32.83 -2.76 14.14
C ARG A 70 31.78 -1.99 13.36
N TRP A 71 30.73 -2.65 12.88
CA TRP A 71 29.58 -2.01 12.23
C TRP A 71 28.87 -1.03 13.16
N LYS A 72 28.57 -1.46 14.40
CA LYS A 72 27.98 -0.59 15.43
C LYS A 72 28.88 0.59 15.75
N SER A 73 30.20 0.39 15.79
CA SER A 73 31.16 1.45 16.09
C SER A 73 31.30 2.46 14.95
N CYS A 74 31.25 2.00 13.69
CA CYS A 74 31.30 2.89 12.53
C CYS A 74 29.98 3.64 12.30
N ASN A 75 28.84 3.03 12.65
CA ASN A 75 27.52 3.70 12.61
C ASN A 75 27.23 4.58 13.84
N LYS A 76 28.05 4.50 14.90
CA LYS A 76 28.04 5.47 15.99
C LYS A 76 28.74 6.75 15.56
N SER A 77 28.09 7.49 14.67
CA SER A 77 28.40 8.90 14.41
C SER A 77 28.15 9.73 15.70
N PRO A 78 28.81 10.90 15.89
CA PRO A 78 28.90 11.60 17.19
C PRO A 78 27.62 12.34 17.61
N GLU A 79 26.43 11.91 17.16
CA GLU A 79 25.15 12.31 17.78
C GLU A 79 24.78 11.46 19.00
N SER A 80 25.50 10.35 19.23
CA SER A 80 25.16 9.34 20.24
C SER A 80 25.98 9.41 21.54
N GLU A 81 26.82 10.43 21.75
CA GLU A 81 27.53 10.62 23.02
C GLU A 81 26.79 11.49 24.05
N SER A 82 25.68 12.16 23.69
CA SER A 82 24.88 12.91 24.67
C SER A 82 23.75 12.10 25.33
N LEU A 83 23.51 10.85 24.92
CA LEU A 83 22.30 10.09 25.30
C LEU A 83 22.54 8.85 26.17
N ALA A 84 23.78 8.58 26.58
CA ALA A 84 24.11 7.43 27.44
C ALA A 84 23.60 7.52 28.90
N LYS A 85 22.56 8.33 29.18
CA LYS A 85 21.94 8.43 30.53
C LYS A 85 20.42 8.43 30.58
N THR A 86 19.68 8.28 29.49
CA THR A 86 18.21 8.28 29.56
C THR A 86 17.63 7.15 28.73
N ASN A 87 16.74 6.37 29.35
CA ASN A 87 16.09 5.19 28.80
C ASN A 87 15.52 5.47 27.39
N PRO A 88 15.81 4.63 26.38
CA PRO A 88 15.32 4.82 25.01
C PRO A 88 13.80 4.61 24.86
N PHE A 89 13.12 4.13 25.89
CA PHE A 89 11.69 3.84 25.86
C PHE A 89 10.82 5.10 26.08
N GLU A 90 11.30 6.08 26.85
CA GLU A 90 10.54 7.32 27.12
C GLU A 90 10.57 8.30 25.92
N ASP A 91 11.66 8.34 25.14
CA ASP A 91 11.80 9.28 24.02
C ASP A 91 10.89 8.95 22.83
N VAL A 92 10.61 7.66 22.58
CA VAL A 92 9.69 7.25 21.50
C VAL A 92 8.25 7.62 21.84
N GLU A 93 7.83 7.41 23.09
CA GLU A 93 6.49 7.78 23.59
C GLU A 93 6.31 9.31 23.54
N GLU A 94 7.27 10.09 24.03
CA GLU A 94 7.23 11.56 23.99
C GLU A 94 7.27 12.12 22.56
N LYS A 95 7.97 11.44 21.65
CA LYS A 95 8.02 11.82 20.23
C LYS A 95 6.70 11.48 19.52
N LEU A 96 6.08 10.34 19.86
CA LEU A 96 4.76 9.97 19.37
C LEU A 96 3.69 10.94 19.86
N VAL A 97 3.71 11.30 21.14
CA VAL A 97 2.79 12.31 21.72
C VAL A 97 2.95 13.66 21.01
N ARG A 98 4.19 14.15 20.80
CA ARG A 98 4.42 15.39 20.04
C ARG A 98 3.93 15.31 18.60
N LEU A 99 4.10 14.17 17.93
CA LEU A 99 3.65 13.98 16.54
C LEU A 99 2.11 13.96 16.45
N LEU A 100 1.45 13.36 17.43
CA LEU A 100 -0.01 13.34 17.55
C LEU A 100 -0.55 14.74 17.85
N GLU A 101 0.03 15.45 18.83
CA GLU A 101 -0.35 16.82 19.17
C GLU A 101 -0.22 17.77 17.98
N THR A 102 0.88 17.67 17.22
CA THR A 102 1.11 18.49 16.02
C THR A 102 0.22 18.14 14.83
N ASN A 103 -0.29 16.90 14.73
CA ASN A 103 -1.24 16.48 13.69
C ASN A 103 -2.72 16.65 14.06
N THR A 104 -3.06 17.21 15.23
CA THR A 104 -4.45 17.48 15.61
C THR A 104 -5.06 18.70 14.91
N LEU A 105 -4.91 18.82 13.59
CA LEU A 105 -5.74 19.72 12.80
C LEU A 105 -7.15 19.09 12.72
N ALA A 106 -8.07 19.72 13.45
CA ALA A 106 -9.48 19.35 13.57
C ALA A 106 -10.12 19.04 12.20
N THR A 107 -10.23 17.75 11.86
CA THR A 107 -10.88 17.31 10.63
C THR A 107 -12.29 16.84 10.93
N THR A 108 -13.17 17.79 11.28
CA THR A 108 -14.61 17.65 11.06
C THR A 108 -15.18 19.00 10.68
N VAL A 109 -14.80 19.51 9.51
CA VAL A 109 -15.65 20.49 8.82
C VAL A 109 -16.95 19.76 8.52
N GLN A 110 -17.99 20.02 9.32
CA GLN A 110 -19.34 19.57 9.03
C GLN A 110 -19.72 20.16 7.68
N ARG A 111 -19.75 19.30 6.64
CA ARG A 111 -20.19 19.71 5.31
C ARG A 111 -21.63 20.17 5.42
N GLU A 112 -21.88 21.46 5.18
CA GLU A 112 -23.24 21.97 5.05
C GLU A 112 -23.83 21.42 3.75
N TYR A 113 -24.74 20.47 3.87
CA TYR A 113 -25.43 19.88 2.73
C TYR A 113 -26.42 20.90 2.16
N THR A 114 -26.44 21.03 0.84
CA THR A 114 -27.46 21.83 0.16
C THR A 114 -28.82 21.12 0.21
N GLU A 115 -29.92 21.86 0.01
CA GLU A 115 -31.28 21.32 0.04
C GLU A 115 -31.47 20.16 -0.97
N ASP A 116 -30.77 20.23 -2.10
CA ASP A 116 -30.80 19.17 -3.12
C ASP A 116 -30.06 17.90 -2.66
N GLU A 117 -28.90 18.03 -2.01
CA GLU A 117 -28.19 16.88 -1.43
C GLU A 117 -29.01 16.21 -0.31
N ARG A 118 -29.72 17.01 0.48
CA ARG A 118 -30.63 16.50 1.52
C ARG A 118 -31.82 15.75 0.93
N ARG A 119 -32.43 16.27 -0.14
CA ARG A 119 -33.52 15.60 -0.86
C ARG A 119 -33.06 14.27 -1.46
N ILE A 120 -31.85 14.21 -2.03
CA ILE A 120 -31.27 12.97 -2.58
C ILE A 120 -31.06 11.95 -1.45
N ARG A 121 -30.51 12.38 -0.31
CA ARG A 121 -30.32 11.52 0.87
C ARG A 121 -31.64 10.92 1.35
N GLU A 122 -32.68 11.75 1.45
CA GLU A 122 -34.01 11.31 1.87
C GLU A 122 -34.64 10.33 0.88
N ALA A 123 -34.52 10.57 -0.43
CA ALA A 123 -35.03 9.67 -1.46
C ALA A 123 -34.36 8.28 -1.39
N ILE A 124 -33.04 8.23 -1.16
CA ILE A 124 -32.30 6.98 -0.96
C ILE A 124 -32.78 6.27 0.31
N LEU A 125 -32.92 6.99 1.42
CA LEU A 125 -33.43 6.43 2.68
C LEU A 125 -34.85 5.87 2.53
N ALA A 126 -35.74 6.56 1.80
CA ALA A 126 -37.09 6.09 1.52
C ALA A 126 -37.08 4.79 0.69
N GLN A 127 -36.19 4.69 -0.31
CA GLN A 127 -36.02 3.47 -1.10
C GLN A 127 -35.61 2.27 -0.23
N TYR A 128 -34.72 2.48 0.75
CA TYR A 128 -34.33 1.42 1.69
C TYR A 128 -35.42 1.10 2.72
N ALA A 129 -36.15 2.11 3.20
CA ALA A 129 -37.27 1.91 4.12
C ALA A 129 -38.36 1.03 3.46
N GLN A 130 -38.65 1.26 2.18
CA GLN A 130 -39.60 0.45 1.42
C GLN A 130 -39.14 -1.01 1.25
N THR A 131 -37.83 -1.27 1.17
CA THR A 131 -37.30 -2.65 1.12
C THR A 131 -37.24 -3.35 2.49
N SER A 132 -37.27 -2.60 3.60
CA SER A 132 -37.21 -3.16 4.95
C SER A 132 -38.58 -3.47 5.55
N ASP A 133 -39.65 -2.81 5.08
CA ASP A 133 -41.03 -3.06 5.53
C ASP A 133 -41.75 -4.14 4.70
N GLN A 134 -41.18 -4.52 3.54
CA GLN A 134 -41.72 -5.55 2.65
C GLN A 134 -41.25 -6.98 2.99
N GLU A 135 -40.85 -7.25 4.24
CA GLU A 135 -40.60 -8.63 4.73
C GLU A 135 -41.81 -9.22 5.50
N SER A 136 -42.87 -8.43 5.73
CA SER A 136 -44.08 -8.91 6.40
C SER A 136 -45.32 -8.90 5.49
N GLY A 137 -45.42 -9.95 4.67
CA GLY A 137 -46.72 -10.49 4.23
C GLY A 137 -47.03 -10.40 2.73
N ALA A 138 -47.40 -11.58 2.19
CA ALA A 138 -48.05 -11.84 0.91
C ALA A 138 -47.17 -11.91 -0.36
N ASP A 139 -46.73 -13.14 -0.64
CA ASP A 139 -46.83 -13.84 -1.93
C ASP A 139 -47.53 -13.07 -3.07
N GLU A 140 -46.78 -12.65 -4.08
CA GLU A 140 -46.92 -13.13 -5.47
C GLU A 140 -45.80 -12.56 -6.36
N GLU A 141 -45.43 -13.37 -7.36
CA GLU A 141 -44.33 -13.20 -8.29
C GLU A 141 -44.20 -11.80 -8.92
N THR A 142 -42.98 -11.25 -8.92
CA THR A 142 -42.42 -10.52 -10.08
C THR A 142 -40.92 -10.40 -9.88
N GLY A 143 -40.17 -11.29 -10.54
CA GLY A 143 -38.72 -11.26 -10.55
C GLY A 143 -38.20 -9.96 -11.15
N THR A 144 -37.61 -9.11 -10.33
CA THR A 144 -36.57 -8.17 -10.76
C THR A 144 -35.55 -8.06 -9.64
N SER A 145 -34.74 -9.11 -9.51
CA SER A 145 -33.48 -9.05 -8.76
C SER A 145 -32.53 -8.17 -9.58
N GLU A 146 -32.58 -6.86 -9.36
CA GLU A 146 -31.59 -5.93 -9.89
C GLU A 146 -30.26 -6.23 -9.19
N GLY A 147 -29.40 -6.98 -9.90
CA GLY A 147 -28.09 -7.41 -9.43
C GLY A 147 -27.26 -6.28 -8.83
N LYS A 148 -27.16 -6.29 -7.49
CA LYS A 148 -26.02 -5.76 -6.74
C LYS A 148 -24.84 -6.68 -7.02
N GLU A 149 -23.92 -6.24 -7.88
CA GLU A 149 -22.69 -6.97 -8.15
C GLU A 149 -21.48 -6.11 -7.78
N ASN A 150 -20.91 -6.43 -6.62
CA ASN A 150 -19.52 -6.28 -6.20
C ASN A 150 -18.58 -5.49 -7.12
N GLY A 151 -18.60 -4.15 -7.10
CA GLY A 151 -17.49 -3.28 -7.53
C GLY A 151 -16.92 -3.48 -8.95
N LEU A 152 -17.51 -4.36 -9.75
CA LEU A 152 -17.11 -4.70 -11.10
C LEU A 152 -18.13 -4.08 -12.04
N VAL A 153 -17.61 -3.35 -13.03
CA VAL A 153 -18.43 -2.66 -14.01
C VAL A 153 -19.19 -3.70 -14.83
N LYS A 154 -20.52 -3.58 -14.90
CA LYS A 154 -21.39 -4.54 -15.60
C LYS A 154 -21.02 -4.58 -17.09
N ASN A 155 -21.07 -5.77 -17.67
CA ASN A 155 -20.85 -5.94 -19.11
C ASN A 155 -21.98 -5.24 -19.90
N THR A 156 -21.64 -4.19 -20.63
CA THR A 156 -22.60 -3.37 -21.39
C THR A 156 -22.85 -3.88 -22.81
N ASN A 157 -22.11 -4.89 -23.29
CA ASN A 157 -22.21 -5.33 -24.68
C ASN A 157 -23.60 -5.91 -24.99
N ALA A 158 -24.16 -6.71 -24.08
CA ALA A 158 -25.49 -7.30 -24.26
C ALA A 158 -26.59 -6.22 -24.31
N SER A 159 -26.54 -5.25 -23.40
CA SER A 159 -27.50 -4.13 -23.37
C SER A 159 -27.37 -3.23 -24.61
N ALA A 160 -26.14 -2.93 -25.02
CA ALA A 160 -25.86 -2.12 -26.20
C ALA A 160 -26.39 -2.77 -27.49
N VAL A 161 -26.24 -4.09 -27.65
CA VAL A 161 -26.78 -4.82 -28.81
C VAL A 161 -28.31 -4.80 -28.81
N ALA A 162 -28.95 -5.06 -27.67
CA ALA A 162 -30.40 -5.02 -27.56
C ALA A 162 -30.97 -3.62 -27.85
N GLN A 163 -30.31 -2.57 -27.36
CA GLN A 163 -30.70 -1.19 -27.62
C GLN A 163 -30.54 -0.83 -29.11
N ALA A 164 -29.42 -1.20 -29.74
CA ALA A 164 -29.18 -0.95 -31.15
C ALA A 164 -30.22 -1.64 -32.06
N GLU A 165 -30.64 -2.87 -31.72
CA GLU A 165 -31.71 -3.56 -32.46
C GLU A 165 -33.06 -2.84 -32.31
N LYS A 166 -33.39 -2.40 -31.08
CA LYS A 166 -34.61 -1.65 -30.81
C LYS A 166 -34.64 -0.32 -31.56
N GLU A 167 -33.55 0.43 -31.56
CA GLU A 167 -33.42 1.69 -32.29
C GLU A 167 -33.56 1.48 -33.80
N LYS A 168 -32.97 0.42 -34.35
CA LYS A 168 -33.13 0.06 -35.77
C LYS A 168 -34.59 -0.24 -36.12
N ARG A 169 -35.31 -0.95 -35.23
CA ARG A 169 -36.73 -1.26 -35.41
C ARG A 169 -37.60 -0.01 -35.37
N GLU A 170 -37.37 0.90 -34.42
CA GLU A 170 -38.12 2.14 -34.30
C GLU A 170 -37.82 3.10 -35.47
N LYS A 171 -36.57 3.21 -35.89
CA LYS A 171 -36.19 4.01 -37.06
C LYS A 171 -36.89 3.54 -38.34
N ALA A 172 -36.97 2.22 -38.56
CA ALA A 172 -37.70 1.67 -39.70
C ALA A 172 -39.21 1.97 -39.67
N LYS A 173 -39.83 2.01 -38.48
CA LYS A 173 -41.24 2.41 -38.33
C LYS A 173 -41.43 3.89 -38.66
N ILE A 174 -40.57 4.76 -38.13
CA ILE A 174 -40.63 6.21 -38.38
C ILE A 174 -40.41 6.51 -39.86
N ASP A 175 -39.41 5.90 -40.50
CA ASP A 175 -39.15 6.11 -41.94
C ASP A 175 -40.32 5.63 -42.80
N SER A 176 -40.98 4.52 -42.43
CA SER A 176 -42.18 4.02 -43.10
C SER A 176 -43.37 4.96 -42.93
N GLN A 177 -43.61 5.47 -41.72
CA GLN A 177 -44.67 6.44 -41.45
C GLN A 177 -44.43 7.75 -42.20
N LYS A 178 -43.21 8.29 -42.13
CA LYS A 178 -42.82 9.51 -42.83
C LYS A 178 -42.95 9.38 -44.35
N LYS A 179 -42.60 8.21 -44.91
CA LYS A 179 -42.81 7.94 -46.34
C LYS A 179 -44.28 7.95 -46.71
N LYS A 180 -45.14 7.31 -45.90
CA LYS A 180 -46.60 7.32 -46.12
C LYS A 180 -47.22 8.71 -46.01
N GLU A 181 -46.71 9.56 -45.12
CA GLU A 181 -47.16 10.95 -44.98
C GLU A 181 -46.74 11.80 -46.17
N LYS A 182 -45.48 11.68 -46.61
CA LYS A 182 -44.99 12.37 -47.81
C LYS A 182 -45.78 11.97 -49.06
N ASP A 183 -46.00 10.67 -49.25
CA ASP A 183 -46.79 10.16 -50.39
C ASP A 183 -48.27 10.62 -50.32
N ARG A 184 -48.78 10.99 -49.14
CA ARG A 184 -50.12 11.57 -48.95
C ARG A 184 -50.14 13.07 -49.27
N GLU A 185 -49.11 13.83 -48.90
CA GLU A 185 -49.02 15.27 -49.17
C GLU A 185 -48.74 15.58 -50.65
N ASP A 186 -48.03 14.70 -51.36
CA ASP A 186 -47.73 14.85 -52.80
C ASP A 186 -48.92 14.47 -53.73
N ARG A 187 -50.08 14.07 -53.18
CA ARG A 187 -51.27 13.60 -53.94
C ARG A 187 -52.46 14.54 -53.81
#